data_AF-A0AAW8QSU2-F1
#
_entry.id   AF-A0AAW8QSU2-F1
#
_cell.length_a   1.000
_cell.length_b   1.000
_cell.length_c   1.000
_cell.angle_alpha   90.00
_cell.angle_beta   90.00
_cell.angle_gamma   90.00
#
_symmetry.space_group_name_H-M   'P 1'
#
loop_
_entity.id
_entity.type
_entity.pdbx_description
1 polymer ?
#
loop_
_entity_poly.entity_id
_entity_poly.type
_entity_poly.pdbx_seq_one_letter_code
_entity_poly.pdbx_strand_id
1 'polypeptide(L)'
;MKLDYRFYILLTSSLSNNYFKPTQIHILSLKFFTIVLMTIMTGCTSLGPNSGSFSWRSNKLSSGLQKAYSVPQSTANRLSPIIIQSADQYNVPPLLLAAVIRQESSYNTNALSPTGAVGLTQIIPSYWQQTCAGNLYDESTNIQCGAYILNHYYQSADSWFKATAYYNVGPTGYERSFWTRHKAKKYARSVKRHQKALKSAL
;
A
#
# COMPACT_ATOMS: atom_id res chain seq x y z
N MET A 1 -2.88 -84.01 63.56
CA MET A 1 -4.35 -84.15 63.42
C MET A 1 -4.63 -83.94 61.93
N LYS A 2 -4.59 -84.97 61.07
CA LYS A 2 -5.64 -85.99 60.82
C LYS A 2 -6.98 -85.31 60.46
N LEU A 3 -7.59 -85.45 59.27
CA LEU A 3 -7.34 -86.29 58.06
C LEU A 3 -7.72 -85.47 56.77
N ASP A 4 -7.80 -85.92 55.50
CA ASP A 4 -7.47 -87.18 54.75
C ASP A 4 -7.34 -86.93 53.20
N TYR A 5 -7.29 -88.01 52.39
CA TYR A 5 -7.57 -88.23 50.94
C TYR A 5 -7.20 -87.13 49.90
N ARG A 6 -6.33 -87.37 48.89
CA ARG A 6 -6.35 -88.35 47.76
C ARG A 6 -7.58 -88.28 46.83
N PHE A 7 -7.43 -87.66 45.65
CA PHE A 7 -7.48 -88.25 44.27
C PHE A 7 -7.23 -87.08 43.26
N TYR A 8 -6.28 -87.11 42.31
CA TYR A 8 -6.12 -87.91 41.07
C TYR A 8 -7.00 -87.46 39.86
N ILE A 9 -6.38 -87.52 38.66
CA ILE A 9 -6.95 -87.65 37.29
C ILE A 9 -6.97 -86.43 36.32
N LEU A 10 -5.95 -86.46 35.44
CA LEU A 10 -5.91 -86.25 33.98
C LEU A 10 -6.20 -84.91 33.28
N LEU A 11 -5.40 -84.71 32.22
CA LEU A 11 -5.63 -83.85 31.05
C LEU A 11 -6.84 -84.36 30.24
N THR A 12 -7.52 -83.43 29.54
CA THR A 12 -7.71 -83.56 28.08
C THR A 12 -7.78 -82.17 27.42
N SER A 13 -7.48 -82.14 26.13
CA SER A 13 -7.53 -80.97 25.24
C SER A 13 -8.93 -80.66 24.73
N SER A 14 -9.25 -79.39 24.49
CA SER A 14 -9.82 -78.95 23.21
C SER A 14 -9.69 -77.43 23.01
N LEU A 15 -9.76 -76.99 21.75
CA LEU A 15 -9.80 -75.59 21.34
C LEU A 15 -11.25 -75.12 21.14
N SER A 16 -11.57 -73.90 21.55
CA SER A 16 -12.76 -73.18 21.07
C SER A 16 -12.47 -71.68 20.93
N ASN A 17 -13.00 -71.06 19.88
CA ASN A 17 -12.73 -69.66 19.53
C ASN A 17 -13.68 -68.66 20.21
N ASN A 18 -13.25 -67.39 20.19
CA ASN A 18 -14.04 -66.17 20.43
C ASN A 18 -14.45 -65.88 21.88
N TYR A 19 -13.92 -64.79 22.45
CA TYR A 19 -14.62 -63.49 22.43
C TYR A 19 -13.67 -62.36 22.86
N PHE A 20 -13.20 -61.57 21.89
CA PHE A 20 -12.30 -60.43 22.15
C PHE A 20 -13.10 -59.17 22.54
N LYS A 21 -12.88 -58.66 23.76
CA LYS A 21 -13.27 -57.30 24.18
C LYS A 21 -12.15 -56.65 25.01
N PRO A 22 -12.05 -55.30 25.01
CA PRO A 22 -10.74 -54.67 24.96
C PRO A 22 -10.22 -54.15 26.29
N THR A 23 -8.92 -54.33 26.52
CA THR A 23 -8.14 -53.50 27.47
C THR A 23 -7.74 -52.18 26.80
N GLN A 24 -7.76 -51.09 27.57
CA GLN A 24 -7.41 -49.74 27.12
C GLN A 24 -5.94 -49.66 26.65
N ILE A 25 -5.71 -49.67 25.33
CA ILE A 25 -4.44 -49.26 24.76
C ILE A 25 -4.43 -47.74 24.68
N HIS A 26 -3.54 -47.09 25.42
CA HIS A 26 -3.27 -45.66 25.25
C HIS A 26 -2.62 -45.41 23.89
N ILE A 27 -3.45 -45.19 22.87
CA ILE A 27 -3.00 -44.73 21.56
C ILE A 27 -2.34 -43.38 21.76
N LEU A 28 -1.02 -43.30 21.51
CA LEU A 28 -0.33 -42.02 21.35
C LEU A 28 -1.06 -41.24 20.27
N SER A 29 -1.74 -40.16 20.65
CA SER A 29 -2.33 -39.24 19.67
C SER A 29 -1.20 -38.47 19.00
N LEU A 30 -0.59 -39.10 17.99
CA LEU A 30 0.35 -38.47 17.06
C LEU A 30 -0.43 -37.41 16.28
N LYS A 31 -0.56 -36.23 16.89
CA LYS A 31 -1.15 -35.06 16.26
C LYS A 31 -0.28 -34.76 15.05
N PHE A 32 -0.78 -35.11 13.87
CA PHE A 32 -0.27 -34.60 12.60
C PHE A 32 -0.50 -33.10 12.59
N PHE A 33 0.40 -32.38 13.27
CA PHE A 33 0.50 -30.95 13.22
C PHE A 33 1.15 -30.62 11.89
N THR A 34 0.36 -30.75 10.82
CA THR A 34 0.71 -30.25 9.50
C THR A 34 0.84 -28.74 9.65
N ILE A 35 2.08 -28.31 9.87
CA ILE A 35 2.48 -26.91 9.75
C ILE A 35 2.34 -26.60 8.26
N VAL A 36 1.10 -26.30 7.86
CA VAL A 36 0.83 -25.46 6.71
C VAL A 36 1.43 -24.13 7.08
N LEU A 37 2.73 -23.99 6.79
CA LEU A 37 3.45 -22.73 6.83
C LEU A 37 2.84 -21.89 5.72
N MET A 38 1.68 -21.31 6.03
CA MET A 38 0.97 -20.37 5.20
C MET A 38 1.82 -19.11 5.19
N THR A 39 2.88 -19.15 4.39
CA THR A 39 3.89 -18.09 4.29
C THR A 39 3.12 -16.83 3.97
N ILE A 40 3.01 -15.95 4.96
CA ILE A 40 2.26 -14.71 4.82
C ILE A 40 3.12 -13.86 3.89
N MET A 41 2.90 -14.01 2.59
CA MET A 41 3.49 -13.19 1.55
C MET A 41 2.81 -11.83 1.64
N THR A 42 3.17 -11.09 2.70
CA THR A 42 3.07 -9.64 2.80
C THR A 42 4.01 -9.04 1.76
N GLY A 43 3.65 -9.26 0.49
CA GLY A 43 4.26 -8.64 -0.66
C GLY A 43 4.07 -7.15 -0.53
N CYS A 44 5.05 -6.51 0.10
CA CYS A 44 5.05 -5.08 0.29
C CYS A 44 5.23 -4.45 -1.09
N THR A 45 4.10 -4.10 -1.73
CA THR A 45 4.01 -3.39 -3.02
C THR A 45 4.49 -1.95 -2.84
N SER A 46 5.77 -1.83 -2.50
CA SER A 46 6.53 -0.60 -2.43
C SER A 46 6.83 -0.12 -3.84
N LEU A 47 6.71 1.18 -4.04
CA LEU A 47 7.30 1.89 -5.18
C LEU A 47 8.43 2.83 -4.73
N GLY A 48 8.93 2.70 -3.48
CA GLY A 48 10.07 3.49 -3.00
C GLY A 48 11.37 3.15 -3.75
N PRO A 49 12.43 3.98 -3.63
CA PRO A 49 13.67 3.83 -4.42
C PRO A 49 14.28 2.42 -4.34
N ASN A 50 14.18 1.77 -3.19
CA ASN A 50 14.76 0.43 -2.94
C ASN A 50 13.85 -0.75 -3.38
N SER A 51 12.75 -0.51 -4.10
CA SER A 51 11.74 -1.56 -4.38
C SER A 51 11.89 -2.29 -5.73
N GLY A 52 12.96 -2.03 -6.48
CA GLY A 52 13.22 -2.60 -7.80
C GLY A 52 13.82 -1.57 -8.75
N SER A 53 14.11 -1.97 -9.99
CA SER A 53 14.68 -1.05 -10.98
C SER A 53 13.73 0.09 -11.34
N PHE A 54 14.26 1.24 -11.76
CA PHE A 54 13.48 2.39 -12.22
C PHE A 54 12.43 2.01 -13.28
N SER A 55 12.80 1.16 -14.25
CA SER A 55 11.89 0.65 -15.28
C SER A 55 10.77 -0.21 -14.68
N TRP A 56 11.08 -1.15 -13.77
CA TRP A 56 10.07 -1.95 -13.08
C TRP A 56 9.09 -1.07 -12.28
N ARG A 57 9.61 -0.11 -11.51
CA ARG A 57 8.82 0.83 -10.70
C ARG A 57 7.90 1.69 -11.57
N SER A 58 8.40 2.17 -12.71
CA SER A 58 7.65 2.98 -13.69
C SER A 58 6.54 2.17 -14.38
N ASN A 59 6.84 0.94 -14.81
CA ASN A 59 5.86 0.06 -15.44
C ASN A 59 4.76 -0.38 -14.45
N LYS A 60 5.16 -0.75 -13.22
CA LYS A 60 4.25 -1.12 -12.13
C LYS A 60 3.33 0.05 -11.75
N LEU A 61 3.86 1.27 -11.69
CA LEU A 61 3.06 2.49 -11.52
C LEU A 61 2.08 2.69 -12.69
N SER A 62 2.53 2.59 -13.95
CA SER A 62 1.68 2.77 -15.14
C SER A 62 0.47 1.82 -15.13
N SER A 63 0.69 0.53 -14.87
CA SER A 63 -0.42 -0.43 -14.71
C SER A 63 -1.37 -0.05 -13.57
N GLY A 64 -0.84 0.48 -12.46
CA GLY A 64 -1.64 0.99 -11.35
C GLY A 64 -2.50 2.20 -11.73
N LEU A 65 -1.96 3.18 -12.45
CA LEU A 65 -2.68 4.38 -12.89
C LEU A 65 -3.86 4.03 -13.80
N GLN A 66 -3.66 3.07 -14.70
CA GLN A 66 -4.70 2.56 -15.60
C GLN A 66 -5.82 1.89 -14.80
N LYS A 67 -5.48 0.89 -13.97
CA LYS A 67 -6.44 0.11 -13.16
C LYS A 67 -7.20 0.96 -12.12
N ALA A 68 -6.52 1.89 -11.43
CA ALA A 68 -7.11 2.62 -10.31
C ALA A 68 -7.90 3.86 -10.71
N TYR A 69 -7.51 4.51 -11.82
CA TYR A 69 -7.97 5.85 -12.19
C TYR A 69 -8.48 5.97 -13.63
N SER A 70 -8.43 4.88 -14.41
CA SER A 70 -8.73 4.85 -15.85
C SER A 70 -7.90 5.83 -16.69
N VAL A 71 -6.64 6.08 -16.30
CA VAL A 71 -5.70 6.90 -17.09
C VAL A 71 -5.36 6.12 -18.38
N PRO A 72 -5.40 6.73 -19.57
CA PRO A 72 -5.04 6.04 -20.82
C PRO A 72 -3.61 5.47 -20.78
N GLN A 73 -3.40 4.28 -21.35
CA GLN A 73 -2.10 3.57 -21.39
C GLN A 73 -0.94 4.46 -21.89
N SER A 74 -1.17 5.30 -22.89
CA SER A 74 -0.18 6.26 -23.42
C SER A 74 0.22 7.32 -22.37
N THR A 75 -0.75 7.98 -21.76
CA THR A 75 -0.56 8.96 -20.67
C THR A 75 0.09 8.30 -19.45
N ALA A 76 -0.35 7.09 -19.08
CA ALA A 76 0.21 6.35 -17.95
C ALA A 76 1.68 5.96 -18.19
N ASN A 77 2.03 5.48 -19.40
CA ASN A 77 3.42 5.15 -19.77
C ASN A 77 4.32 6.38 -19.81
N ARG A 78 3.82 7.51 -20.32
CA ARG A 78 4.59 8.76 -20.40
C ARG A 78 4.83 9.40 -19.03
N LEU A 79 3.80 9.48 -18.18
CA LEU A 79 3.89 10.19 -16.90
C LEU A 79 4.50 9.36 -15.77
N SER A 80 4.35 8.04 -15.77
CA SER A 80 4.88 7.19 -14.68
C SER A 80 6.40 7.33 -14.43
N PRO A 81 7.30 7.29 -15.43
CA PRO A 81 8.73 7.49 -15.18
C PRO A 81 9.04 8.89 -14.64
N ILE A 82 8.35 9.94 -15.13
CA ILE A 82 8.48 11.32 -14.65
C ILE A 82 8.07 11.41 -13.17
N ILE A 83 6.96 10.74 -12.79
CA ILE A 83 6.48 10.68 -11.41
C ILE A 83 7.46 9.93 -10.51
N ILE A 84 8.01 8.78 -10.93
CA ILE A 84 9.03 8.06 -10.16
C ILE A 84 10.29 8.92 -9.97
N GLN A 85 10.81 9.51 -11.05
CA GLN A 85 12.02 10.33 -11.02
C GLN A 85 11.87 11.55 -10.11
N SER A 86 10.78 12.31 -10.27
CA SER A 86 10.51 13.51 -9.48
C SER A 86 10.26 13.18 -8.00
N ALA A 87 9.57 12.07 -7.74
CA ALA A 87 9.33 11.60 -6.38
C ALA A 87 10.62 11.21 -5.66
N ASP A 88 11.52 10.47 -6.33
CA ASP A 88 12.83 10.12 -5.77
C ASP A 88 13.72 11.36 -5.56
N GLN A 89 13.81 12.24 -6.57
CA GLN A 89 14.61 13.48 -6.54
C GLN A 89 14.25 14.40 -5.37
N TYR A 90 12.95 14.51 -5.03
CA TYR A 90 12.47 15.36 -3.94
C TYR A 90 12.03 14.58 -2.69
N ASN A 91 12.41 13.30 -2.56
CA ASN A 91 12.09 12.43 -1.42
C ASN A 91 10.58 12.30 -1.08
N VAL A 92 9.70 12.53 -2.07
CA VAL A 92 8.25 12.38 -1.93
C VAL A 92 7.87 10.92 -2.18
N PRO A 93 6.95 10.30 -1.41
CA PRO A 93 6.45 8.97 -1.75
C PRO A 93 5.77 8.97 -3.15
N PRO A 94 6.18 8.14 -4.13
CA PRO A 94 5.66 8.24 -5.50
C PRO A 94 4.14 8.04 -5.61
N LEU A 95 3.58 7.17 -4.75
CA LEU A 95 2.14 6.97 -4.59
C LEU A 95 1.39 8.22 -4.11
N LEU A 96 2.05 9.10 -3.35
CA LEU A 96 1.48 10.38 -2.91
C LEU A 96 1.47 11.39 -4.05
N LEU A 97 2.59 11.54 -4.78
CA LEU A 97 2.68 12.44 -5.93
C LEU A 97 1.66 12.07 -7.02
N ALA A 98 1.53 10.78 -7.35
CA ALA A 98 0.48 10.26 -8.22
C ALA A 98 -0.95 10.54 -7.71
N ALA A 99 -1.17 10.46 -6.39
CA ALA A 99 -2.48 10.76 -5.80
C ALA A 99 -2.81 12.27 -5.80
N VAL A 100 -1.80 13.14 -5.71
CA VAL A 100 -1.96 14.60 -5.89
C VAL A 100 -2.29 14.92 -7.34
N ILE A 101 -1.55 14.39 -8.32
CA ILE A 101 -1.87 14.58 -9.76
C ILE A 101 -3.30 14.11 -10.09
N ARG A 102 -3.77 13.01 -9.48
CA ARG A 102 -5.16 12.58 -9.63
C ARG A 102 -6.15 13.61 -9.07
N GLN A 103 -5.85 14.17 -7.90
CA GLN A 103 -6.72 15.12 -7.21
C GLN A 103 -6.73 16.51 -7.89
N GLU A 104 -5.61 16.94 -8.48
CA GLU A 104 -5.46 18.27 -9.06
C GLU A 104 -5.99 18.37 -10.49
N SER A 105 -5.48 17.55 -11.42
CA SER A 105 -5.89 17.62 -12.84
C SER A 105 -6.54 16.35 -13.39
N SER A 106 -6.59 15.28 -12.59
CA SER A 106 -6.93 13.92 -13.06
C SER A 106 -6.08 13.45 -14.26
N TYR A 107 -4.80 13.85 -14.29
CA TYR A 107 -3.82 13.58 -15.35
C TYR A 107 -4.06 14.35 -16.66
N ASN A 108 -4.90 15.39 -16.66
CA ASN A 108 -4.90 16.38 -17.74
C ASN A 108 -3.64 17.27 -17.64
N THR A 109 -2.85 17.30 -18.71
CA THR A 109 -1.60 18.08 -18.85
C THR A 109 -1.87 19.56 -19.10
N ASN A 110 -3.00 19.85 -19.75
CA ASN A 110 -3.38 21.17 -20.23
C ASN A 110 -4.42 21.83 -19.30
N ALA A 111 -4.54 21.35 -18.06
CA ALA A 111 -5.51 21.84 -17.09
C ALA A 111 -5.18 23.27 -16.63
N LEU A 112 -6.14 24.18 -16.79
CA LEU A 112 -6.10 25.54 -16.27
C LEU A 112 -7.33 25.76 -15.38
N SER A 113 -7.13 26.13 -14.13
CA SER A 113 -8.23 26.48 -13.21
C SER A 113 -8.62 27.96 -13.30
N PRO A 114 -9.85 28.34 -12.86
CA PRO A 114 -10.28 29.73 -12.77
C PRO A 114 -9.41 30.63 -11.88
N THR A 115 -8.55 30.06 -11.02
CA THR A 115 -7.59 30.79 -10.18
C THR A 115 -6.17 30.83 -10.78
N GLY A 116 -6.00 30.49 -12.07
CA GLY A 116 -4.72 30.54 -12.76
C GLY A 116 -3.74 29.42 -12.39
N ALA A 117 -4.20 28.35 -11.75
CA ALA A 117 -3.37 27.17 -11.47
C ALA A 117 -3.27 26.27 -12.71
N VAL A 118 -2.08 25.72 -12.99
CA VAL A 118 -1.74 25.10 -14.28
C VAL A 118 -1.16 23.68 -14.18
N GLY A 119 -1.48 22.87 -15.18
CA GLY A 119 -0.92 21.56 -15.46
C GLY A 119 -1.25 20.46 -14.44
N LEU A 120 -0.44 19.39 -14.46
CA LEU A 120 -0.70 18.12 -13.78
C LEU A 120 -0.85 18.23 -12.24
N THR A 121 -0.15 19.17 -11.62
CA THR A 121 -0.12 19.38 -10.17
C THR A 121 -0.73 20.73 -9.75
N GLN A 122 -1.41 21.42 -10.68
CA GLN A 122 -2.10 22.70 -10.48
C GLN A 122 -1.27 23.73 -9.69
N ILE A 123 -0.08 24.03 -10.21
CA ILE A 123 0.80 25.06 -9.65
C ILE A 123 0.27 26.44 -10.01
N ILE A 124 0.22 27.35 -9.05
CA ILE A 124 -0.13 28.76 -9.28
C ILE A 124 1.17 29.53 -9.59
N PRO A 125 1.38 30.05 -10.82
CA PRO A 125 2.66 30.65 -11.22
C PRO A 125 3.07 31.83 -10.35
N SER A 126 2.12 32.69 -9.96
CA SER A 126 2.39 33.89 -9.14
C SER A 126 2.93 33.60 -7.73
N TYR A 127 2.92 32.35 -7.27
CA TYR A 127 3.53 31.94 -6.00
C TYR A 127 4.83 31.15 -6.17
N TRP A 128 5.10 30.59 -7.36
CA TRP A 128 6.14 29.56 -7.54
C TRP A 128 7.07 29.75 -8.74
N GLN A 129 6.80 30.66 -9.68
CA GLN A 129 7.56 30.80 -10.93
C GLN A 129 9.06 31.07 -10.73
N GLN A 130 9.47 31.69 -9.60
CA GLN A 130 10.88 31.90 -9.27
C GLN A 130 11.61 30.61 -8.89
N THR A 131 10.91 29.63 -8.30
CA THR A 131 11.46 28.32 -7.90
C THR A 131 11.26 27.27 -8.99
N CYS A 132 10.13 27.37 -9.70
CA CYS A 132 9.71 26.48 -10.78
C CYS A 132 9.77 27.22 -12.11
N ALA A 133 10.98 27.56 -12.53
CA ALA A 133 11.24 28.21 -13.80
C ALA A 133 10.88 27.32 -15.01
N GLY A 134 10.64 27.95 -16.16
CA GLY A 134 10.24 27.26 -17.39
C GLY A 134 8.73 27.21 -17.62
N ASN A 135 8.31 26.35 -18.55
CA ASN A 135 6.91 26.22 -18.96
C ASN A 135 6.16 25.25 -18.02
N LEU A 136 5.24 25.76 -17.22
CA LEU A 136 4.45 24.92 -16.30
C LEU A 136 3.36 24.06 -16.98
N TYR A 137 3.22 24.10 -18.32
CA TYR A 137 2.50 23.08 -19.09
C TYR A 137 3.40 21.93 -19.57
N ASP A 138 4.73 22.05 -19.48
CA ASP A 138 5.60 20.88 -19.66
C ASP A 138 5.41 19.90 -18.49
N GLU A 139 5.34 18.62 -18.83
CA GLU A 139 4.96 17.55 -17.91
C GLU A 139 6.07 17.29 -16.89
N SER A 140 7.33 17.35 -17.32
CA SER A 140 8.49 17.15 -16.46
C SER A 140 8.64 18.31 -15.48
N THR A 141 8.61 19.54 -16.00
CA THR A 141 8.69 20.79 -15.24
C THR A 141 7.56 20.88 -14.20
N ASN A 142 6.32 20.55 -14.59
CA ASN A 142 5.16 20.60 -13.69
C ASN A 142 5.22 19.51 -12.60
N ILE A 143 5.54 18.25 -12.93
CA ILE A 143 5.62 17.17 -11.93
C ILE A 143 6.80 17.40 -10.97
N GLN A 144 7.96 17.82 -11.46
CA GLN A 144 9.12 18.16 -10.63
C GLN A 144 8.80 19.30 -9.66
N CYS A 145 8.15 20.37 -10.14
CA CYS A 145 7.73 21.48 -9.28
C CYS A 145 6.72 21.04 -8.21
N GLY A 146 5.68 20.27 -8.56
CA GLY A 146 4.71 19.77 -7.59
C GLY A 146 5.34 18.85 -6.53
N ALA A 147 6.33 18.04 -6.92
CA ALA A 147 7.12 17.23 -6.01
C ALA A 147 8.00 18.09 -5.07
N TYR A 148 8.69 19.11 -5.60
CA TYR A 148 9.44 20.08 -4.80
C TYR A 148 8.52 20.77 -3.77
N ILE A 149 7.37 21.27 -4.18
CA ILE A 149 6.43 22.00 -3.31
C ILE A 149 5.88 21.08 -2.20
N LEU A 150 5.54 19.82 -2.54
CA LEU A 150 5.14 18.82 -1.53
C LEU A 150 6.23 18.58 -0.49
N ASN A 151 7.50 18.48 -0.91
CA ASN A 151 8.63 18.31 0.02
C ASN A 151 8.92 19.59 0.83
N HIS A 152 8.88 20.76 0.21
CA HIS A 152 9.01 22.05 0.91
C HIS A 152 7.98 22.18 2.04
N TYR A 153 6.72 21.81 1.78
CA TYR A 153 5.70 21.75 2.82
C TYR A 153 5.90 20.61 3.82
N TYR A 154 6.54 19.49 3.44
CA TYR A 154 6.89 18.43 4.39
C TYR A 154 7.87 18.92 5.46
N GLN A 155 8.93 19.64 5.07
CA GLN A 155 9.98 20.10 6.01
C GLN A 155 9.45 20.99 7.14
N SER A 156 8.29 21.65 6.96
CA SER A 156 7.63 22.49 7.99
C SER A 156 6.37 21.86 8.61
N ALA A 157 6.01 20.64 8.19
CA ALA A 157 4.79 19.96 8.60
C ALA A 157 5.02 18.60 9.28
N ASP A 158 6.22 18.01 9.10
CA ASP A 158 6.67 16.69 9.57
C ASP A 158 5.62 15.57 9.43
N SER A 159 4.83 15.67 8.35
CA SER A 159 3.74 14.75 8.10
C SER A 159 3.23 14.96 6.68
N TRP A 160 3.29 13.92 5.85
CA TRP A 160 2.72 13.97 4.50
C TRP A 160 1.25 14.38 4.50
N PHE A 161 0.47 14.03 5.54
CA PHE A 161 -0.93 14.45 5.62
C PHE A 161 -1.09 15.95 5.90
N LYS A 162 -0.20 16.57 6.70
CA LYS A 162 -0.21 18.03 6.94
C LYS A 162 0.43 18.78 5.75
N ALA A 163 1.48 18.24 5.13
CA ALA A 163 2.09 18.79 3.91
C ALA A 163 1.10 18.84 2.73
N THR A 164 0.36 17.75 2.48
CA THR A 164 -0.73 17.74 1.50
C THR A 164 -1.87 18.68 1.88
N ALA A 165 -2.12 18.94 3.17
CA ALA A 165 -3.09 19.95 3.58
C ALA A 165 -2.58 21.38 3.31
N TYR A 166 -1.29 21.65 3.56
CA TYR A 166 -0.63 22.90 3.19
C TYR A 166 -0.63 23.11 1.66
N TYR A 167 -0.46 22.06 0.85
CA TYR A 167 -0.51 22.15 -0.62
C TYR A 167 -1.78 22.83 -1.14
N ASN A 168 -2.93 22.61 -0.48
CA ASN A 168 -4.23 23.13 -0.93
C ASN A 168 -4.53 24.58 -0.49
N VAL A 169 -3.88 25.13 0.53
CA VAL A 169 -4.22 26.45 1.11
C VAL A 169 -3.02 27.29 1.60
N GLY A 170 -1.79 26.79 1.50
CA GLY A 170 -0.59 27.32 2.14
C GLY A 170 -0.57 27.12 3.68
N PRO A 171 0.59 27.20 4.35
CA PRO A 171 0.67 27.11 5.81
C PRO A 171 -0.14 28.20 6.49
N THR A 172 -0.01 29.45 6.03
CA THR A 172 -0.78 30.61 6.50
C THR A 172 -2.28 30.39 6.36
N GLY A 173 -2.74 29.87 5.22
CA GLY A 173 -4.17 29.57 5.02
C GLY A 173 -4.66 28.40 5.87
N TYR A 174 -3.82 27.40 6.17
CA TYR A 174 -4.18 26.29 7.05
C TYR A 174 -4.34 26.73 8.51
N GLU A 175 -3.51 27.66 9.00
CA GLU A 175 -3.62 28.14 10.39
C GLU A 175 -4.58 29.34 10.56
N ARG A 176 -4.96 30.05 9.48
CA ARG A 176 -5.83 31.25 9.49
C ARG A 176 -7.19 31.06 10.18
N SER A 177 -7.87 29.92 9.99
CA SER A 177 -9.18 29.68 10.62
C SER A 177 -9.57 28.21 10.70
N PHE A 178 -10.54 27.88 11.56
CA PHE A 178 -11.12 26.53 11.62
C PHE A 178 -11.64 26.05 10.24
N TRP A 179 -12.33 26.91 9.49
CA TRP A 179 -12.94 26.58 8.21
C TRP A 179 -11.90 26.26 7.12
N THR A 180 -10.85 27.06 7.02
CA THR A 180 -9.75 26.86 6.06
C THR A 180 -8.94 25.61 6.43
N ARG A 181 -8.62 25.42 7.72
CA ARG A 181 -8.03 24.19 8.26
C ARG A 181 -8.88 22.95 7.98
N HIS A 182 -10.21 23.06 8.07
CA HIS A 182 -11.14 21.98 7.74
C HIS A 182 -11.11 21.64 6.25
N LYS A 183 -11.19 22.65 5.35
CA LYS A 183 -11.09 22.47 3.89
C LYS A 183 -9.80 21.73 3.52
N ALA A 184 -8.67 22.18 4.05
CA ALA A 184 -7.35 21.58 3.82
C ALA A 184 -7.29 20.10 4.31
N LYS A 185 -7.83 19.81 5.50
CA LYS A 185 -7.97 18.43 5.99
C LYS A 185 -8.98 17.59 5.19
N LYS A 186 -9.98 18.19 4.52
CA LYS A 186 -10.90 17.48 3.60
C LYS A 186 -10.20 17.10 2.30
N TYR A 187 -9.41 18.01 1.73
CA TYR A 187 -8.53 17.77 0.58
C TYR A 187 -7.51 16.65 0.86
N ALA A 188 -6.75 16.73 1.95
CA ALA A 188 -5.72 15.73 2.28
C ALA A 188 -6.30 14.32 2.53
N ARG A 189 -7.53 14.22 3.05
CA ARG A 189 -8.26 12.93 3.12
C ARG A 189 -8.61 12.38 1.73
N SER A 190 -8.85 13.24 0.75
CA SER A 190 -9.17 12.86 -0.63
C SER A 190 -7.94 12.32 -1.36
N VAL A 191 -6.80 13.03 -1.30
CA VAL A 191 -5.50 12.52 -1.78
C VAL A 191 -5.18 11.17 -1.11
N LYS A 192 -5.38 11.03 0.22
CA LYS A 192 -5.16 9.76 0.92
C LYS A 192 -6.11 8.62 0.48
N ARG A 193 -7.31 8.92 -0.06
CA ARG A 193 -8.17 7.91 -0.72
C ARG A 193 -7.61 7.50 -2.08
N HIS A 194 -7.22 8.46 -2.91
CA HIS A 194 -6.57 8.18 -4.20
C HIS A 194 -5.31 7.33 -4.02
N GLN A 195 -4.43 7.70 -3.09
CA GLN A 195 -3.22 6.95 -2.73
C GLN A 195 -3.52 5.50 -2.31
N LYS A 196 -4.60 5.27 -1.53
CA LYS A 196 -5.05 3.91 -1.17
C LYS A 196 -5.55 3.13 -2.38
N ALA A 197 -6.41 3.74 -3.20
CA ALA A 197 -6.96 3.09 -4.40
C ALA A 197 -5.86 2.67 -5.38
N LEU A 198 -4.86 3.53 -5.59
CA LEU A 198 -3.69 3.21 -6.40
C LEU A 198 -2.86 2.07 -5.79
N LYS A 199 -2.57 2.10 -4.47
CA LYS A 199 -1.84 1.01 -3.81
C LYS A 199 -2.55 -0.35 -3.96
N SER A 200 -3.88 -0.37 -3.88
CA SER A 200 -4.67 -1.60 -4.07
C SER A 200 -4.69 -2.13 -5.51
N ALA A 201 -4.26 -1.33 -6.50
CA ALA A 201 -4.28 -1.70 -7.91
C ALA A 201 -2.92 -2.21 -8.45
N LEU A 202 -1.85 -2.12 -7.65
CA LEU A 202 -0.48 -2.48 -8.03
C LEU A 202 -0.27 -4.00 -8.16
#